data_AF-A0A2T0LQT1-F1
#
_entry.id   AF-A0A2T0LQT1-F1
#
_cell.length_a   1.000
_cell.length_b   1.000
_cell.length_c   1.000
_cell.angle_alpha   90.00
_cell.angle_beta   90.00
_cell.angle_gamma   90.00
#
_symmetry.space_group_name_H-M   'P 1'
#
loop_
_entity.id
_entity.type
_entity.pdbx_description
1 polymer ?
#
loop_
_entity_poly.entity_id
_entity_poly.type
_entity_poly.pdbx_seq_one_letter_code
_entity_poly.pdbx_strand_id
1 'polypeptide(L)'
;MDQDYLDVESGKIGEIIPNSSDLWYVSPYRALWTSGGGAQPITPVSGKPTAKSCEADLKKRTYDQIAMADMKAGGWACALTVEGNIVGIQIRSIPPIGDEKAPLPLFYTVWQQ
;
A
#
# COMPACT_ATOMS: atom_id res chain seq x y z
N MET A 1 -14.07 12.99 7.55
CA MET A 1 -13.70 12.16 6.37
C MET A 1 -12.35 11.64 6.76
N ASP A 2 -12.33 10.50 7.43
CA ASP A 2 -11.18 10.09 8.23
C ASP A 2 -10.45 9.03 7.39
N GLN A 3 -9.39 9.48 6.72
CA GLN A 3 -8.53 8.66 5.88
C GLN A 3 -7.32 8.30 6.74
N ASP A 4 -6.99 7.02 6.86
CA ASP A 4 -5.85 6.55 7.66
C ASP A 4 -4.63 6.42 6.74
N TYR A 5 -3.59 7.20 7.02
CA TYR A 5 -2.36 7.24 6.22
C TYR A 5 -1.26 6.40 6.82
N LEU A 6 -0.40 5.87 5.95
CA LEU A 6 0.89 5.35 6.32
C LEU A 6 1.96 6.15 5.57
N ASP A 7 2.60 7.07 6.27
CA ASP A 7 3.86 7.61 5.80
C ASP A 7 4.95 6.55 6.02
N VAL A 8 5.33 5.90 4.93
CA VAL A 8 6.32 4.81 4.88
C VAL A 8 7.72 5.31 5.24
N GLU A 9 8.04 6.58 4.95
CA GLU A 9 9.35 7.17 5.24
C GLU A 9 9.47 7.63 6.70
N SER A 10 8.39 8.17 7.28
CA SER A 10 8.41 8.68 8.66
C SER A 10 7.81 7.74 9.70
N GLY A 11 7.17 6.64 9.29
CA GLY A 11 6.48 5.69 10.17
C GLY A 11 5.26 6.28 10.89
N LYS A 12 4.78 7.46 10.46
CA LYS A 12 3.65 8.15 11.07
C LYS A 12 2.33 7.62 10.52
N ILE A 13 1.40 7.40 11.44
CA ILE A 13 0.00 7.06 11.19
C ILE A 13 -0.82 8.28 11.59
N GLY A 14 -1.60 8.89 10.68
CA GLY A 14 -2.34 10.12 10.97
C GLY A 14 -2.72 10.94 9.74
N GLU A 15 -2.73 12.27 9.88
CA GLU A 15 -3.24 13.23 8.89
C GLU A 15 -2.45 13.22 7.56
N ILE A 16 -3.16 13.35 6.42
CA ILE A 16 -2.53 13.43 5.09
C ILE A 16 -1.54 14.59 5.07
N ILE A 17 -0.31 14.31 4.67
CA ILE A 17 0.54 15.34 4.08
C ILE A 17 0.65 14.98 2.59
N PRO A 18 -0.08 15.69 1.70
CA PRO A 18 0.03 15.49 0.28
C PRO A 18 1.49 15.58 -0.16
N ASN A 19 1.95 14.60 -0.95
CA ASN A 19 3.32 14.46 -1.44
C ASN A 19 4.38 14.04 -0.39
N SER A 20 3.98 13.53 0.78
CA SER A 20 4.95 12.91 1.71
C SER A 20 4.56 11.51 2.20
N SER A 21 3.42 10.96 1.75
CA SER A 21 2.99 9.61 2.12
C SER A 21 3.01 8.70 0.90
N ASP A 22 3.82 7.63 0.96
CA ASP A 22 3.97 6.65 -0.13
C ASP A 22 2.77 5.71 -0.28
N LEU A 23 2.02 5.48 0.80
CA LEU A 23 0.90 4.56 0.84
C LEU A 23 -0.23 5.11 1.70
N TRP A 24 -1.47 4.85 1.31
CA TRP A 24 -2.61 5.19 2.14
C TRP A 24 -3.74 4.19 2.06
N TYR A 25 -4.40 3.97 3.19
CA TYR A 25 -5.59 3.15 3.28
C TYR A 25 -6.81 4.05 3.32
N VAL A 26 -7.59 4.04 2.24
CA VAL A 26 -8.81 4.84 2.16
C VAL A 26 -9.95 4.03 2.74
N SER A 27 -10.17 4.17 4.04
CA SER A 27 -11.07 3.31 4.80
C SER A 27 -12.52 3.23 4.27
N PRO A 28 -13.18 4.34 3.85
CA PRO A 28 -14.51 4.25 3.24
C PRO A 28 -14.56 3.39 1.97
N TYR A 29 -13.46 3.34 1.21
CA TYR A 29 -13.35 2.52 -0.01
C TYR A 29 -12.70 1.16 0.25
N ARG A 30 -12.18 0.94 1.47
CA ARG A 30 -11.39 -0.24 1.86
C ARG A 30 -10.34 -0.59 0.81
N ALA A 31 -9.61 0.42 0.35
CA ALA A 31 -8.65 0.30 -0.72
C ALA A 31 -7.29 0.87 -0.30
N LEU A 32 -6.22 0.21 -0.71
CA LEU A 32 -4.84 0.67 -0.51
C LEU A 32 -4.37 1.31 -1.81
N TRP A 33 -3.94 2.56 -1.74
CA TRP A 33 -3.42 3.28 -2.89
C TRP A 33 -1.99 3.74 -2.61
N THR A 34 -1.29 4.09 -3.67
CA THR A 34 0.06 4.66 -3.64
C THR A 34 0.03 6.19 -3.57
N SER A 35 1.20 6.79 -3.37
CA SER A 35 1.42 8.23 -3.35
C SER A 35 0.72 8.98 -4.49
N GLY A 36 0.26 10.20 -4.18
CA GLY A 36 -0.24 11.14 -5.15
C GLY A 36 -1.64 10.86 -5.72
N GLY A 37 -2.46 10.01 -5.09
CA GLY A 37 -3.81 9.72 -5.61
C GLY A 37 -4.03 8.31 -6.10
N GLY A 38 -3.10 7.37 -5.85
CA GLY A 38 -3.00 6.18 -6.70
C GLY A 38 -2.31 6.47 -8.04
N ALA A 39 -1.52 7.55 -8.12
CA ALA A 39 -0.83 7.92 -9.35
C ALA A 39 0.30 6.94 -9.72
N GLN A 40 0.84 6.23 -8.72
CA GLN A 40 1.90 5.24 -8.91
C GLN A 40 1.35 3.81 -8.89
N PRO A 41 2.02 2.85 -9.56
CA PRO A 41 1.51 1.50 -9.65
C PRO A 41 1.61 0.74 -8.32
N ILE A 42 0.57 -0.03 -8.01
CA ILE A 42 0.53 -1.08 -6.99
C ILE A 42 -0.01 -2.38 -7.59
N THR A 43 0.51 -3.52 -7.15
CA THR A 43 -0.01 -4.83 -7.57
C THR A 43 0.07 -5.87 -6.46
N PRO A 44 -0.96 -6.71 -6.26
CA PRO A 44 -0.85 -7.90 -5.42
C PRO A 44 0.19 -8.87 -5.99
N VAL A 45 0.91 -9.57 -5.11
CA VAL A 45 1.92 -10.58 -5.49
C VAL A 45 1.77 -11.87 -4.68
N SER A 46 2.20 -12.99 -5.27
CA SER A 46 2.16 -14.30 -4.64
C SER A 46 3.38 -14.52 -3.74
N GLY A 47 3.25 -14.18 -2.46
CA GLY A 47 4.27 -14.43 -1.43
C GLY A 47 5.16 -13.23 -1.14
N LYS A 48 6.14 -13.40 -0.24
CA LYS A 48 7.05 -12.33 0.19
C LYS A 48 7.96 -11.92 -0.98
N PRO A 49 7.87 -10.67 -1.47
CA PRO A 49 8.66 -10.24 -2.61
C PRO A 49 10.08 -9.83 -2.20
N THR A 50 10.92 -9.74 -3.22
CA THR A 50 12.22 -9.07 -3.22
C THR A 50 12.13 -7.82 -4.11
N ALA A 51 13.11 -6.92 -4.05
CA ALA A 51 13.17 -5.77 -4.96
C ALA A 51 12.99 -6.17 -6.43
N LYS A 52 13.76 -7.17 -6.88
CA LYS A 52 13.75 -7.65 -8.27
C LYS A 52 12.43 -8.30 -8.66
N SER A 53 11.80 -9.09 -7.78
CA SER A 53 10.51 -9.70 -8.10
C SER A 53 9.39 -8.66 -8.12
N CYS A 54 9.41 -7.68 -7.19
CA CYS A 54 8.46 -6.57 -7.22
C CYS A 54 8.58 -5.75 -8.50
N GLU A 55 9.80 -5.41 -8.92
CA GLU A 55 10.01 -4.68 -10.16
C GLU A 55 9.44 -5.45 -11.37
N ALA A 56 9.68 -6.76 -11.41
CA ALA A 56 9.17 -7.61 -12.48
C ALA A 56 7.64 -7.69 -12.48
N ASP A 57 7.00 -7.76 -11.31
CA ASP A 57 5.55 -7.85 -11.20
C ASP A 57 4.87 -6.51 -11.50
N LEU A 58 5.45 -5.40 -11.04
CA LEU A 58 5.02 -4.04 -11.40
C LEU A 58 5.17 -3.74 -12.89
N LYS A 59 6.01 -4.46 -13.64
CA LYS A 59 6.07 -4.35 -15.12
C LYS A 59 5.00 -5.18 -15.83
N LYS A 60 4.49 -6.23 -15.20
CA LYS A 60 3.49 -7.13 -15.79
C LYS A 60 2.06 -6.66 -15.55
N ARG A 61 1.80 -6.13 -14.36
CA ARG A 61 0.46 -5.75 -13.91
C ARG A 61 0.56 -4.57 -12.97
N THR A 62 -0.18 -3.51 -13.28
CA THR A 62 -0.23 -2.29 -12.47
C THR A 62 -1.66 -1.87 -12.25
N TYR A 63 -1.92 -1.41 -11.04
CA TYR A 63 -3.14 -0.71 -10.67
C TYR A 63 -2.78 0.62 -10.03
N ASP A 64 -3.71 1.54 -10.06
CA ASP A 64 -3.71 2.77 -9.25
C ASP A 64 -4.07 2.47 -7.78
N GLN A 65 -4.90 1.46 -7.55
CA GLN A 65 -5.32 1.01 -6.23
C GLN A 65 -5.57 -0.50 -6.16
N ILE A 66 -5.52 -1.06 -4.95
CA ILE A 66 -5.98 -2.43 -4.68
C ILE A 66 -7.12 -2.42 -3.66
N ALA A 67 -8.21 -3.11 -3.97
CA ALA A 67 -9.29 -3.33 -3.01
C ALA A 67 -8.85 -4.34 -1.96
N MET A 68 -9.07 -4.06 -0.68
CA MET A 68 -8.75 -4.99 0.41
C MET A 68 -9.60 -6.26 0.35
N ALA A 69 -10.77 -6.22 -0.31
CA ALA A 69 -11.59 -7.41 -0.57
C ALA A 69 -10.89 -8.45 -1.47
N ASP A 70 -9.98 -8.01 -2.33
CA ASP A 70 -9.20 -8.89 -3.22
C ASP A 70 -7.90 -9.37 -2.58
N MET A 71 -7.57 -8.80 -1.41
CA MET A 71 -6.43 -9.18 -0.61
C MET A 71 -6.83 -10.22 0.44
N LYS A 72 -5.82 -10.89 0.99
CA LYS A 72 -5.99 -11.78 2.14
C LYS A 72 -5.04 -11.37 3.26
N ALA A 73 -5.40 -11.68 4.50
CA ALA A 73 -4.49 -11.55 5.63
C ALA A 73 -3.21 -12.37 5.38
N GLY A 74 -2.06 -11.76 5.69
CA GLY A 74 -0.72 -12.25 5.36
C GLY A 74 -0.30 -12.07 3.90
N GLY A 75 -1.18 -11.58 3.03
CA GLY A 75 -0.93 -11.33 1.60
C GLY A 75 0.04 -10.17 1.37
N TRP A 76 0.63 -10.15 0.18
CA TRP A 76 1.65 -9.18 -0.21
C TRP A 76 1.24 -8.37 -1.44
N ALA A 77 1.70 -7.13 -1.48
CA ALA A 77 1.63 -6.26 -2.65
C ALA A 77 3.00 -5.59 -2.88
N CYS A 78 3.24 -5.20 -4.12
CA CYS A 78 4.38 -4.38 -4.53
C CYS A 78 3.85 -3.02 -4.99
N ALA A 79 4.54 -1.94 -4.65
CA ALA A 79 4.22 -0.59 -5.06
C ALA A 79 5.48 0.16 -5.52
N LEU A 80 5.28 1.20 -6.34
CA LEU A 80 6.30 2.18 -6.69
C LEU A 80 5.97 3.51 -5.98
N THR A 81 6.96 4.20 -5.45
CA THR A 81 6.78 5.56 -4.89
C THR A 81 7.01 6.62 -5.96
N VAL A 82 6.66 7.88 -5.68
CA VAL A 82 6.86 8.99 -6.62
C VAL A 82 8.34 9.32 -6.85
N GLU A 83 9.20 8.97 -5.89
CA GLU A 83 10.66 9.06 -5.93
C GLU A 83 11.30 7.90 -6.72
N GLY A 84 10.51 6.90 -7.12
CA GLY A 84 10.98 5.72 -7.85
C GLY A 84 11.44 4.57 -6.95
N ASN A 85 11.20 4.63 -5.63
CA ASN A 85 11.52 3.53 -4.73
C ASN A 85 10.52 2.37 -4.91
N ILE A 86 10.98 1.14 -4.70
CA ILE A 86 10.10 -0.04 -4.72
C ILE A 86 9.74 -0.40 -3.28
N VAL A 87 8.45 -0.63 -3.03
CA VAL A 87 7.95 -1.01 -1.71
C VAL A 87 7.28 -2.38 -1.78
N GLY A 88 7.65 -3.27 -0.86
CA GLY A 88 6.95 -4.52 -0.60
C GLY A 88 6.10 -4.40 0.66
N ILE A 89 4.80 -4.67 0.56
CA ILE A 89 3.79 -4.41 1.59
C ILE A 89 3.13 -5.73 1.98
N GLN A 90 3.09 -6.06 3.27
CA GLN A 90 2.35 -7.19 3.80
C GLN A 90 1.11 -6.70 4.55
N ILE A 91 -0.06 -7.18 4.15
CA ILE A 91 -1.32 -6.92 4.86
C ILE A 91 -1.43 -7.91 6.02
N ARG A 92 -1.34 -7.45 7.27
CA ARG A 92 -1.35 -8.35 8.44
C ARG A 92 -2.72 -8.92 8.72
N SER A 93 -3.72 -8.06 8.73
CA SER A 93 -5.13 -8.41 8.85
C SER A 93 -5.97 -7.37 8.13
N ILE A 94 -7.16 -7.78 7.69
CA ILE A 94 -8.11 -6.91 7.02
C ILE A 94 -9.16 -6.50 8.06
N PRO A 95 -9.36 -5.19 8.32
CA PRO A 95 -10.39 -4.73 9.24
C PRO A 95 -11.78 -5.30 8.87
N PRO A 96 -12.59 -5.68 9.87
CA PRO A 96 -13.92 -6.23 9.64
C PRO A 96 -14.82 -5.21 8.92
N ILE A 97 -15.81 -5.73 8.19
CA ILE A 97 -16.81 -4.89 7.53
C ILE A 97 -17.62 -4.14 8.59
N GLY A 98 -17.82 -2.84 8.41
CA GLY A 98 -18.54 -1.97 9.34
C GLY A 98 -17.66 -1.27 10.38
N ASP A 99 -16.35 -1.54 10.40
CA ASP A 99 -15.38 -0.80 11.22
C ASP A 99 -14.49 0.09 10.34
N GLU A 100 -15.10 1.15 9.80
CA GLU A 100 -14.48 2.09 8.85
C GLU A 100 -13.45 3.02 9.52
N LYS A 101 -13.24 2.90 10.83
CA LYS A 101 -12.22 3.66 11.56
C LYS A 101 -11.08 2.78 12.08
N ALA A 102 -11.17 1.48 11.85
CA ALA A 102 -10.10 0.57 12.23
C ALA A 102 -8.90 0.77 11.29
N PRO A 103 -7.69 1.00 11.84
CA PRO A 103 -6.49 1.13 11.04
C PRO A 103 -6.19 -0.18 10.30
N LEU A 104 -5.59 -0.09 9.12
CA LEU A 104 -5.11 -1.26 8.38
C LEU A 104 -3.70 -1.65 8.87
N PRO A 105 -3.52 -2.75 9.63
CA PRO A 105 -2.21 -3.17 10.07
C PRO A 105 -1.44 -3.78 8.91
N LEU A 106 -0.22 -3.28 8.71
CA LEU A 106 0.66 -3.69 7.62
C LEU A 106 2.12 -3.74 8.09
N PHE A 107 2.94 -4.47 7.34
CA PHE A 107 4.40 -4.35 7.37
C PHE A 107 4.89 -3.94 5.99
N TYR A 108 6.03 -3.27 5.92
CA TYR A 108 6.62 -2.89 4.65
C TYR A 108 8.14 -2.98 4.66
N THR A 109 8.69 -3.02 3.45
CA THR A 109 10.12 -2.87 3.17
C THR A 109 10.25 -1.96 1.97
N VAL A 110 11.19 -1.02 2.05
CA VAL A 110 11.55 -0.12 0.95
C VAL A 110 12.89 -0.54 0.38
N TRP A 111 12.99 -0.59 -0.93
CA TRP A 111 14.23 -0.77 -1.67
C TRP A 111 14.51 0.49 -2.47
N GLN A 112 15.58 1.19 -2.09
CA GLN A 112 16.09 2.33 -2.82
C GLN A 112 16.74 1.86 -4.12
N GLN A 113 16.57 2.64 -5.19
CA GLN A 113 17.25 2.41 -6.47
C GLN A 113 18.62 3.08 -6.50
#